data_AF-A0A7C3TAW1-F1
#
_entry.id   AF-A0A7C3TAW1-F1
#
_cell.length_a   1.000
_cell.length_b   1.000
_cell.length_c   1.000
_cell.angle_alpha   90.00
_cell.angle_beta   90.00
_cell.angle_gamma   90.00
#
_symmetry.space_group_name_H-M   'P 1'
#
loop_
_entity.id
_entity.type
_entity.pdbx_description
1 polymer ?
#
loop_
_entity_poly.entity_id
_entity_poly.type
_entity_poly.pdbx_seq_one_letter_code
_entity_poly.pdbx_strand_id
1 'polypeptide(L)'
;MFDNSLEPNSPQAEPRDPAGRGRALPFSEGVSPLASEHVDVFQYLERLRELVERTPALFGRRVLLGFKHEEFNHLILKIRANLPQDVKQARRIKRDEAAIKTNAEEQARRITSSAEQRAEALVADAQRRAQDIAGRAQQDADLLRSRAEDEASRIVSSAQAQAARMVSETEIMRVAQEQANQLVRNAEAQADDIRRGADQYARDVLAHLSTVLQNALTTVERGREMLERDS
;
A
#
# COMPACT_ATOMS: atom_id res chain seq x y z
N MET A 1 -6.34 8.79 55.81
CA MET A 1 -5.44 9.96 55.85
C MET A 1 -4.60 9.92 54.60
N PHE A 2 -5.02 10.61 53.54
CA PHE A 2 -4.16 11.11 52.46
C PHE A 2 -4.91 12.31 51.89
N ASP A 3 -4.47 13.48 52.33
CA ASP A 3 -4.74 14.79 51.73
C ASP A 3 -3.38 15.24 51.17
N ASN A 4 -3.32 15.61 49.90
CA ASN A 4 -2.80 16.91 49.46
C ASN A 4 -2.74 16.95 47.92
N SER A 5 -3.63 17.75 47.37
CA SER A 5 -3.48 18.70 46.26
C SER A 5 -2.22 18.59 45.39
N LEU A 6 -2.43 18.49 44.07
CA LEU A 6 -1.74 19.24 43.00
C LEU A 6 -2.32 18.80 41.62
N GLU A 7 -3.43 19.41 41.20
CA GLU A 7 -3.62 19.74 39.77
C GLU A 7 -2.80 21.02 39.51
N PRO A 8 -2.08 21.16 38.37
CA PRO A 8 -2.74 21.53 37.12
C PRO A 8 -2.04 21.06 35.82
N ASN A 9 -2.80 21.05 34.72
CA ASN A 9 -2.51 21.79 33.47
C ASN A 9 -3.00 21.00 32.24
N SER A 10 -4.28 21.19 31.93
CA SER A 10 -4.90 20.80 30.67
C SER A 10 -4.26 21.58 29.52
N PRO A 11 -3.83 20.95 28.41
CA PRO A 11 -3.48 21.70 27.21
C PRO A 11 -4.77 22.31 26.63
N GLN A 12 -4.96 23.61 26.84
CA GLN A 12 -5.89 24.41 26.06
C GLN A 12 -5.39 24.44 24.60
N ALA A 13 -5.89 23.53 23.77
CA ALA A 13 -5.88 23.70 22.32
C ALA A 13 -7.22 24.32 21.93
N GLU A 14 -7.24 25.63 21.71
CA GLU A 14 -8.37 26.32 21.10
C GLU A 14 -8.78 25.63 19.78
N PRO A 15 -10.07 25.36 19.54
CA PRO A 15 -10.54 25.04 18.20
C PRO A 15 -10.52 26.34 17.37
N ARG A 16 -9.51 26.48 16.51
CA ARG A 16 -9.46 27.51 15.48
C ARG A 16 -10.54 27.23 14.42
N ASP A 17 -11.67 27.91 14.59
CA ASP A 17 -12.67 28.38 13.62
C ASP A 17 -12.97 27.51 12.36
N PRO A 18 -14.16 26.90 12.25
CA PRO A 18 -14.62 26.15 11.08
C PRO A 18 -15.28 27.06 10.03
N ALA A 19 -14.62 28.14 9.64
CA ALA A 19 -15.13 29.06 8.63
C ALA A 19 -14.08 29.29 7.54
N GLY A 20 -13.94 28.31 6.65
CA GLY A 20 -13.37 28.49 5.32
C GLY A 20 -14.25 29.39 4.47
N ARG A 21 -14.43 30.67 4.86
CA ARG A 21 -14.86 31.72 3.95
C ARG A 21 -13.77 31.81 2.89
N GLY A 22 -14.18 31.55 1.66
CA GLY A 22 -13.31 31.66 0.48
C GLY A 22 -12.45 32.91 0.59
N ARG A 23 -11.14 32.69 0.49
CA ARG A 23 -10.12 33.72 0.36
C ARG A 23 -10.58 34.65 -0.77
N ALA A 24 -11.13 35.80 -0.41
CA ALA A 24 -11.44 36.83 -1.38
C ALA A 24 -10.13 37.14 -2.10
N LEU A 25 -10.11 36.93 -3.40
CA LEU A 25 -8.98 37.30 -4.24
C LEU A 25 -8.68 38.79 -3.99
N PRO A 26 -7.41 39.21 -3.87
CA PRO A 26 -7.09 40.62 -3.83
C PRO A 26 -7.25 41.15 -5.25
N PHE A 27 -8.49 41.36 -5.68
CA PHE A 27 -8.77 42.32 -6.73
C PHE A 27 -8.47 43.68 -6.11
N SER A 28 -7.24 44.11 -6.37
CA SER A 28 -6.75 45.44 -6.09
C SER A 28 -7.82 46.49 -6.36
N GLU A 29 -8.16 47.23 -5.32
CA GLU A 29 -8.64 48.60 -5.43
C GLU A 29 -7.86 49.31 -6.53
N GLY A 30 -8.55 49.84 -7.54
CA GLY A 30 -7.87 50.59 -8.57
C GLY A 30 -8.62 50.72 -9.87
N VAL A 31 -9.88 51.17 -9.82
CA VAL A 31 -10.32 52.30 -10.67
C VAL A 31 -11.44 53.01 -9.91
N SER A 32 -11.11 53.99 -9.06
CA SER A 32 -12.09 55.05 -8.81
C SER A 32 -12.41 55.68 -10.17
N PRO A 33 -13.67 55.71 -10.63
CA PRO A 33 -14.00 56.50 -11.78
C PRO A 33 -13.78 57.94 -11.32
N LEU A 34 -12.70 58.56 -11.79
CA LEU A 34 -12.62 60.01 -11.80
C LEU A 34 -13.84 60.44 -12.61
N ALA A 35 -14.88 60.89 -11.91
CA ALA A 35 -15.86 61.82 -12.43
C ALA A 35 -15.12 63.15 -12.68
N SER A 36 -14.17 63.12 -13.60
CA SER A 36 -13.75 64.30 -14.30
C SER A 36 -14.92 64.67 -15.19
N GLU A 37 -15.57 65.77 -14.87
CA GLU A 37 -16.55 66.48 -15.67
C GLU A 37 -15.88 66.98 -16.97
N HIS A 38 -15.33 66.06 -17.77
CA HIS A 38 -14.96 66.31 -19.14
C HIS A 38 -16.28 66.33 -19.91
N VAL A 39 -16.73 67.53 -20.25
CA VAL A 39 -17.80 67.67 -21.23
C VAL A 39 -17.26 67.06 -22.52
N ASP A 40 -17.69 65.84 -22.82
CA ASP A 40 -17.22 65.06 -23.95
C ASP A 40 -17.35 65.87 -25.25
N VAL A 41 -16.36 65.73 -26.13
CA VAL A 41 -16.44 66.28 -27.50
C VAL A 41 -17.74 65.87 -28.19
N PHE A 42 -18.30 64.71 -27.85
CA PHE A 42 -19.62 64.25 -28.28
C PHE A 42 -20.76 65.21 -27.92
N GLN A 43 -20.77 65.80 -26.72
CA GLN A 43 -21.79 66.77 -26.33
C GLN A 43 -21.69 68.06 -27.15
N TYR A 44 -20.48 68.50 -27.49
CA TYR A 44 -20.30 69.65 -28.38
C TYR A 44 -20.69 69.34 -29.82
N LEU A 45 -20.44 68.12 -30.30
CA LEU A 45 -20.85 67.66 -31.63
C LEU A 45 -22.37 67.54 -31.76
N GLU A 46 -23.07 67.05 -30.73
CA GLU A 46 -24.55 67.02 -30.74
C GLU A 46 -25.14 68.43 -30.69
N ARG A 47 -24.58 69.33 -29.88
CA ARG A 47 -25.00 70.75 -29.89
C ARG A 47 -24.75 71.43 -31.24
N LEU A 48 -23.65 71.09 -31.93
CA LEU A 48 -23.39 71.56 -33.30
C LEU A 48 -24.42 71.01 -34.29
N ARG A 49 -24.75 69.73 -34.20
CA ARG A 49 -25.79 69.10 -35.03
C ARG A 49 -27.13 69.80 -34.84
N GLU A 50 -27.56 69.98 -33.59
CA GLU A 50 -28.82 70.68 -33.28
C GLU A 50 -28.86 72.10 -33.84
N LEU A 51 -27.74 72.83 -33.76
CA LEU A 51 -27.65 74.20 -34.25
C LEU A 51 -27.76 74.28 -35.78
N VAL A 52 -27.23 73.28 -36.50
CA VAL A 52 -27.38 73.15 -37.97
C VAL A 52 -28.79 72.67 -38.36
N GLU A 53 -29.36 71.72 -37.62
CA GLU A 53 -30.70 71.17 -37.89
C GLU A 53 -31.82 72.20 -37.69
N ARG A 54 -31.67 73.10 -36.72
CA ARG A 54 -32.64 74.18 -36.44
C ARG A 54 -32.59 75.34 -37.46
N THR A 55 -31.73 75.27 -38.48
CA THR A 55 -31.64 76.31 -39.53
C THR A 55 -32.85 76.22 -40.47
N PRO A 56 -33.66 77.28 -40.61
CA PRO A 56 -34.84 77.26 -41.46
C PRO A 56 -34.50 76.96 -42.94
N ALA A 57 -35.28 76.10 -43.57
CA ALA A 57 -35.21 75.85 -45.01
C ALA A 57 -36.30 76.64 -45.74
N LEU A 58 -35.91 77.39 -46.77
CA LEU A 58 -36.83 78.10 -47.66
C LEU A 58 -36.68 77.51 -49.06
N PHE A 59 -37.79 77.06 -49.65
CA PHE A 59 -37.84 76.48 -50.99
C PHE A 59 -36.83 75.35 -51.22
N GLY A 60 -36.74 74.41 -50.27
CA GLY A 60 -35.82 73.26 -50.37
C GLY A 60 -34.33 73.60 -50.21
N ARG A 61 -33.99 74.87 -49.96
CA ARG A 61 -32.62 75.35 -49.74
C ARG A 61 -32.49 75.89 -48.31
N ARG A 62 -31.48 75.41 -47.56
CA ARG A 62 -31.17 75.96 -46.23
C ARG A 62 -30.70 77.40 -46.38
N VAL A 63 -31.36 78.33 -45.69
CA VAL A 63 -31.02 79.76 -45.71
C VAL A 63 -30.44 80.13 -44.36
N LEU A 64 -29.23 80.70 -44.33
CA LEU A 64 -28.49 81.04 -43.11
C LEU A 64 -29.04 82.28 -42.36
N LEU A 65 -30.22 82.78 -42.73
CA LEU A 65 -30.83 83.92 -42.03
C LEU A 65 -31.16 83.49 -40.58
N GLY A 66 -30.49 84.12 -39.60
CA GLY A 66 -30.66 83.83 -38.17
C GLY A 66 -29.73 82.74 -37.63
N PHE A 67 -28.78 82.23 -38.41
CA PHE A 67 -27.79 81.26 -37.92
C PHE A 67 -26.85 81.90 -36.90
N LYS A 68 -26.70 81.27 -35.73
CA LYS A 68 -25.84 81.74 -34.64
C LYS A 68 -24.38 81.35 -34.88
N HIS A 69 -23.72 82.09 -35.77
CA HIS A 69 -22.33 81.86 -36.16
C HIS A 69 -21.36 81.87 -34.96
N GLU A 70 -21.60 82.73 -33.97
CA GLU A 70 -20.77 82.81 -32.76
C GLU A 70 -20.86 81.53 -31.91
N GLU A 71 -22.07 80.99 -31.72
CA GLU A 71 -22.29 79.77 -30.95
C GLU A 71 -21.71 78.53 -31.68
N PHE A 72 -21.87 78.50 -33.01
CA PHE A 72 -21.23 77.49 -33.88
C PHE A 72 -19.69 77.53 -33.75
N ASN A 73 -19.08 78.70 -33.92
CA ASN A 73 -17.62 78.86 -33.84
C ASN A 73 -17.09 78.53 -32.44
N HIS A 74 -17.81 78.93 -31.38
CA HIS A 74 -17.45 78.59 -30.00
C HIS A 74 -17.45 77.08 -29.74
N LEU A 75 -18.46 76.36 -30.26
CA LEU A 75 -18.50 74.90 -30.16
C LEU A 75 -17.37 74.24 -30.94
N ILE A 76 -17.03 74.74 -32.14
CA ILE A 76 -15.88 74.27 -32.92
C ILE A 76 -14.56 74.50 -32.17
N LEU A 77 -14.37 75.66 -31.53
CA LEU A 77 -13.19 75.94 -30.72
C LEU A 77 -13.08 75.00 -29.52
N LYS A 78 -14.19 74.73 -28.82
CA LYS A 78 -14.24 73.76 -27.73
C LYS A 78 -13.92 72.34 -28.18
N ILE A 79 -14.42 71.91 -29.34
CA ILE A 79 -14.08 70.62 -29.92
C ILE A 79 -12.60 70.55 -30.26
N ARG A 80 -12.06 71.58 -30.93
CA ARG A 80 -10.65 71.63 -31.31
C ARG A 80 -9.72 71.67 -30.10
N ALA A 81 -10.13 72.28 -29.00
CA ALA A 81 -9.38 72.33 -27.75
C ALA A 81 -9.35 70.97 -27.03
N ASN A 82 -10.48 70.24 -26.99
CA ASN A 82 -10.61 69.02 -26.20
C ASN A 82 -10.32 67.72 -26.98
N LEU A 83 -10.59 67.69 -28.29
CA LEU A 83 -10.40 66.50 -29.14
C LEU A 83 -8.97 65.92 -29.11
N PRO A 84 -7.88 66.73 -29.14
CA PRO A 84 -6.53 66.18 -29.03
C PRO A 84 -6.28 65.44 -27.72
N GLN A 85 -6.87 65.92 -26.62
CA GLN A 85 -6.76 65.30 -25.30
C GLN A 85 -7.54 63.99 -25.25
N ASP A 86 -8.79 63.97 -25.74
CA ASP A 86 -9.63 62.76 -25.78
C ASP A 86 -8.99 61.66 -26.64
N VAL A 87 -8.42 62.03 -27.81
CA VAL A 87 -7.69 61.09 -28.67
C VAL A 87 -6.43 60.55 -27.97
N LYS A 88 -5.69 61.41 -27.25
CA LYS A 88 -4.50 60.98 -26.48
C LYS A 88 -4.90 60.05 -25.33
N GLN A 89 -6.02 60.31 -24.67
CA GLN A 89 -6.56 59.47 -23.59
C GLN A 89 -7.01 58.12 -24.12
N ALA A 90 -7.78 58.08 -25.21
CA ALA A 90 -8.21 56.82 -25.85
C ALA A 90 -7.00 55.95 -26.26
N ARG A 91 -5.94 56.57 -26.81
CA ARG A 91 -4.69 55.86 -27.15
C ARG A 91 -3.96 55.32 -25.91
N ARG A 92 -3.99 56.04 -24.78
CA ARG A 92 -3.42 55.55 -23.51
C ARG A 92 -4.20 54.36 -22.99
N ILE A 93 -5.52 54.48 -22.89
CA ILE A 93 -6.41 53.39 -22.47
C ILE A 93 -6.15 52.14 -23.31
N LYS A 94 -6.05 52.26 -24.64
CA LYS A 94 -5.76 51.11 -25.51
C LYS A 94 -4.39 50.48 -25.29
N ARG A 95 -3.36 51.28 -25.00
CA ARG A 95 -2.03 50.76 -24.65
C ARG A 95 -2.01 50.11 -23.27
N ASP A 96 -2.68 50.73 -22.32
CA ASP A 96 -2.78 50.26 -20.93
C ASP A 96 -3.56 48.93 -20.89
N GLU A 97 -4.65 48.82 -21.65
CA GLU A 97 -5.41 47.56 -21.85
C GLU A 97 -4.51 46.43 -22.37
N ALA A 98 -3.71 46.71 -23.40
CA ALA A 98 -2.78 45.73 -23.96
C ALA A 98 -1.70 45.31 -22.93
N ALA A 99 -1.15 46.27 -22.19
CA ALA A 99 -0.15 46.02 -21.15
C ALA A 99 -0.73 45.18 -20.00
N ILE A 100 -1.95 45.49 -19.55
CA ILE A 100 -2.66 44.73 -18.52
C ILE A 100 -2.88 43.30 -18.99
N LYS A 101 -3.36 43.10 -20.22
CA LYS A 101 -3.60 41.76 -20.77
C LYS A 101 -2.32 40.93 -20.81
N THR A 102 -1.22 41.48 -21.32
CA THR A 102 0.07 40.78 -21.38
C THR A 102 0.58 40.43 -19.98
N ASN A 103 0.50 41.36 -19.02
CA ASN A 103 0.91 41.11 -17.65
C ASN A 103 0.05 40.03 -16.98
N ALA A 104 -1.27 40.07 -17.16
CA ALA A 104 -2.19 39.06 -16.64
C ALA A 104 -1.90 37.67 -17.23
N GLU A 105 -1.65 37.58 -18.55
CA GLU A 105 -1.26 36.32 -19.20
C GLU A 105 0.06 35.78 -18.65
N GLU A 106 1.06 36.63 -18.45
CA GLU A 106 2.35 36.23 -17.88
C GLU A 106 2.21 35.76 -16.43
N GLN A 107 1.44 36.47 -15.60
CA GLN A 107 1.16 36.05 -14.23
C GLN A 107 0.42 34.72 -14.18
N ALA A 108 -0.60 34.54 -15.02
CA ALA A 108 -1.33 33.28 -15.10
C ALA A 108 -0.41 32.11 -15.49
N ARG A 109 0.50 32.32 -16.47
CA ARG A 109 1.51 31.33 -16.86
C ARG A 109 2.48 31.01 -15.73
N ARG A 110 2.93 32.01 -14.97
CA ARG A 110 3.81 31.80 -13.80
C ARG A 110 3.12 30.99 -12.71
N ILE A 111 1.86 31.32 -12.41
CA ILE A 111 1.07 30.62 -11.39
C ILE A 111 0.87 29.16 -11.79
N THR A 112 0.42 28.90 -13.03
CA THR A 112 0.19 27.55 -13.54
C THR A 112 1.48 26.73 -13.54
N SER A 113 2.57 27.25 -14.08
CA SER A 113 3.87 26.56 -14.06
C SER A 113 4.35 26.26 -12.63
N SER A 114 4.20 27.21 -11.70
CA SER A 114 4.58 26.98 -10.30
C SER A 114 3.69 25.95 -9.60
N ALA A 115 2.41 25.89 -9.97
CA ALA A 115 1.46 24.93 -9.43
C ALA A 115 1.76 23.52 -9.97
N GLU A 116 2.06 23.38 -11.25
CA GLU A 116 2.49 22.14 -11.90
C GLU A 116 3.76 21.59 -11.23
N GLN A 117 4.79 22.42 -11.09
CA GLN A 117 6.05 22.02 -10.41
C GLN A 117 5.82 21.56 -8.97
N ARG A 118 4.96 22.26 -8.21
CA ARG A 118 4.61 21.86 -6.85
C ARG A 118 3.83 20.56 -6.81
N ALA A 119 2.89 20.36 -7.74
CA ALA A 119 2.13 19.13 -7.84
C ALA A 119 3.03 17.94 -8.18
N GLU A 120 3.93 18.10 -9.14
CA GLU A 120 4.93 17.07 -9.49
C GLU A 120 5.84 16.73 -8.30
N ALA A 121 6.35 17.75 -7.59
CA ALA A 121 7.17 17.54 -6.41
C ALA A 121 6.40 16.80 -5.30
N LEU A 122 5.13 17.13 -5.09
CA LEU A 122 4.27 16.47 -4.10
C LEU A 122 4.02 15.01 -4.48
N VAL A 123 3.71 14.73 -5.74
CA VAL A 123 3.49 13.36 -6.24
C VAL A 123 4.77 12.54 -6.11
N ALA A 124 5.93 13.11 -6.49
CA ALA A 124 7.21 12.43 -6.34
C ALA A 124 7.54 12.14 -4.87
N ASP A 125 7.25 13.07 -3.95
CA ASP A 125 7.45 12.85 -2.52
C ASP A 125 6.51 11.79 -1.96
N ALA A 126 5.23 11.84 -2.32
CA ALA A 126 4.24 10.84 -1.92
C ALA A 126 4.62 9.45 -2.44
N GLN A 127 5.08 9.34 -3.69
CA GLN A 127 5.54 8.08 -4.28
C GLN A 127 6.77 7.52 -3.56
N ARG A 128 7.78 8.36 -3.26
CA ARG A 128 8.95 7.93 -2.48
C ARG A 128 8.55 7.41 -1.10
N ARG A 129 7.72 8.16 -0.38
CA ARG A 129 7.23 7.74 0.95
C ARG A 129 6.44 6.43 0.88
N ALA A 130 5.58 6.28 -0.13
CA ALA A 130 4.82 5.06 -0.33
C ALA A 130 5.74 3.86 -0.61
N GLN A 131 6.78 4.04 -1.44
CA GLN A 131 7.78 3.02 -1.71
C GLN A 131 8.58 2.64 -0.46
N ASP A 132 8.99 3.62 0.34
CA ASP A 132 9.71 3.39 1.60
C ASP A 132 8.85 2.61 2.61
N ILE A 133 7.58 3.01 2.77
CA ILE A 133 6.63 2.33 3.66
C ILE A 133 6.39 0.90 3.19
N ALA A 134 6.14 0.70 1.89
CA ALA A 134 5.94 -0.62 1.32
C ALA A 134 7.19 -1.51 1.49
N GLY A 135 8.38 -0.95 1.26
CA GLY A 135 9.65 -1.65 1.44
C GLY A 135 9.88 -2.10 2.89
N ARG A 136 9.63 -1.21 3.86
CA ARG A 136 9.73 -1.55 5.29
C ARG A 136 8.69 -2.59 5.71
N ALA A 137 7.44 -2.42 5.30
CA ALA A 137 6.37 -3.37 5.59
C ALA A 137 6.68 -4.76 5.03
N GLN A 138 7.25 -4.83 3.82
CA GLN A 138 7.68 -6.09 3.21
C GLN A 138 8.81 -6.75 4.01
N GLN A 139 9.83 -5.98 4.40
CA GLN A 139 10.93 -6.47 5.25
C GLN A 139 10.43 -6.99 6.60
N ASP A 140 9.55 -6.24 7.25
CA ASP A 140 8.96 -6.62 8.54
C ASP A 140 8.11 -7.91 8.40
N ALA A 141 7.33 -8.02 7.32
CA ALA A 141 6.54 -9.21 7.03
C ALA A 141 7.43 -10.44 6.78
N ASP A 142 8.53 -10.29 6.05
CA ASP A 142 9.47 -11.38 5.79
C ASP A 142 10.18 -11.82 7.08
N LEU A 143 10.57 -10.89 7.94
CA LEU A 143 11.14 -11.19 9.27
C LEU A 143 10.12 -11.90 10.17
N LEU A 144 8.87 -11.44 10.20
CA LEU A 144 7.81 -12.07 10.99
C LEU A 144 7.53 -13.49 10.50
N ARG A 145 7.47 -13.71 9.18
CA ARG A 145 7.28 -15.03 8.58
C ARG A 145 8.41 -15.97 8.98
N SER A 146 9.66 -15.55 8.83
CA SER A 146 10.83 -16.35 9.23
C SER A 146 10.81 -16.72 10.71
N ARG A 147 10.50 -15.77 11.59
CA ARG A 147 10.37 -16.05 13.03
C ARG A 147 9.23 -17.01 13.34
N ALA A 148 8.10 -16.89 12.65
CA ALA A 148 6.96 -17.78 12.82
C ALA A 148 7.28 -19.21 12.34
N GLU A 149 8.01 -19.35 11.23
CA GLU A 149 8.46 -20.64 10.72
C GLU A 149 9.44 -21.32 11.68
N ASP A 150 10.43 -20.58 12.19
CA ASP A 150 11.39 -21.08 13.17
C ASP A 150 10.69 -21.54 14.46
N GLU A 151 9.76 -20.72 14.97
CA GLU A 151 9.04 -21.04 16.20
C GLU A 151 8.08 -22.22 16.01
N ALA A 152 7.37 -22.28 14.89
CA ALA A 152 6.52 -23.42 14.56
C ALA A 152 7.35 -24.72 14.49
N SER A 153 8.53 -24.67 13.85
CA SER A 153 9.44 -25.82 13.77
C SER A 153 9.91 -26.28 15.15
N ARG A 154 10.25 -25.33 16.04
CA ARG A 154 10.61 -25.63 17.44
C ARG A 154 9.46 -26.26 18.22
N ILE A 155 8.25 -25.72 18.10
CA ILE A 155 7.06 -26.26 18.78
C ILE A 155 6.80 -27.69 18.31
N VAL A 156 6.82 -27.95 17.00
CA VAL A 156 6.62 -29.29 16.44
C VAL A 156 7.70 -30.25 16.93
N SER A 157 8.97 -29.85 16.87
CA SER A 157 10.08 -30.68 17.34
C SER A 157 9.97 -31.01 18.84
N SER A 158 9.64 -30.02 19.67
CA SER A 158 9.44 -30.20 21.11
C SER A 158 8.25 -31.11 21.40
N ALA A 159 7.12 -30.92 20.71
CA ALA A 159 5.92 -31.73 20.88
C ALA A 159 6.18 -33.19 20.47
N GLN A 160 6.90 -33.43 19.37
CA GLN A 160 7.31 -34.77 18.95
C GLN A 160 8.22 -35.44 19.97
N ALA A 161 9.23 -34.72 20.48
CA ALA A 161 10.13 -35.24 21.51
C ALA A 161 9.37 -35.59 22.80
N GLN A 162 8.43 -34.75 23.22
CA GLN A 162 7.60 -34.99 24.39
C GLN A 162 6.65 -36.18 24.17
N ALA A 163 6.02 -36.28 23.01
CA ALA A 163 5.17 -37.42 22.66
C ALA A 163 5.95 -38.74 22.68
N ALA A 164 7.17 -38.76 22.12
CA ALA A 164 8.05 -39.93 22.15
C ALA A 164 8.40 -40.34 23.59
N ARG A 165 8.66 -39.36 24.48
CA ARG A 165 8.89 -39.63 25.91
C ARG A 165 7.65 -40.20 26.59
N MET A 166 6.49 -39.56 26.43
CA MET A 166 5.24 -40.03 27.04
C MET A 166 4.90 -41.46 26.62
N VAL A 167 5.08 -41.79 25.34
CA VAL A 167 4.87 -43.16 24.84
C VAL A 167 5.86 -44.15 25.46
N SER A 168 7.14 -43.80 25.51
CA SER A 168 8.17 -44.64 26.14
C SER A 168 7.97 -44.81 27.65
N GLU A 169 7.41 -43.81 28.32
CA GLU A 169 7.13 -43.80 29.76
C GLU A 169 5.83 -44.51 30.09
N THR A 170 5.00 -44.88 29.10
CA THR A 170 3.78 -45.64 29.39
C THR A 170 4.10 -47.04 29.91
N GLU A 171 3.41 -47.41 30.99
CA GLU A 171 3.48 -48.75 31.58
C GLU A 171 3.15 -49.85 30.56
N ILE A 172 2.36 -49.54 29.53
CA ILE A 172 2.04 -50.45 28.42
C ILE A 172 3.30 -50.80 27.63
N MET A 173 4.19 -49.85 27.32
CA MET A 173 5.46 -50.15 26.65
C MET A 173 6.42 -50.93 27.54
N ARG A 174 6.47 -50.59 28.83
CA ARG A 174 7.27 -51.35 29.80
C ARG A 174 6.82 -52.81 29.87
N VAL A 175 5.51 -53.04 30.02
CA VAL A 175 4.91 -54.37 30.09
C VAL A 175 5.02 -55.11 28.76
N ALA A 176 4.81 -54.46 27.62
CA ALA A 176 4.97 -55.07 26.29
C ALA A 176 6.42 -55.52 26.06
N GLN A 177 7.41 -54.72 26.45
CA GLN A 177 8.82 -55.08 26.35
C GLN A 177 9.17 -56.26 27.28
N GLU A 178 8.64 -56.25 28.50
CA GLU A 178 8.82 -57.33 29.46
C GLU A 178 8.20 -58.64 28.97
N GLN A 179 6.99 -58.58 28.39
CA GLN A 179 6.31 -59.71 27.75
C GLN A 179 7.07 -60.23 26.54
N ALA A 180 7.58 -59.34 25.66
CA ALA A 180 8.38 -59.73 24.51
C ALA A 180 9.66 -60.47 24.94
N ASN A 181 10.36 -59.93 25.94
CA ASN A 181 11.54 -60.57 26.51
C ASN A 181 11.20 -61.94 27.13
N GLN A 182 10.05 -62.05 27.79
CA GLN A 182 9.60 -63.31 28.36
C GLN A 182 9.26 -64.35 27.27
N LEU A 183 8.62 -63.92 26.18
CA LEU A 183 8.31 -64.79 25.05
C LEU A 183 9.59 -65.34 24.41
N VAL A 184 10.60 -64.49 24.20
CA VAL A 184 11.90 -64.90 23.66
C VAL A 184 12.56 -65.93 24.58
N ARG A 185 12.61 -65.67 25.89
CA ARG A 185 13.17 -66.62 26.87
C ARG A 185 12.44 -67.96 26.88
N ASN A 186 11.11 -67.93 26.81
CA ASN A 186 10.31 -69.15 26.77
C ASN A 186 10.56 -69.94 25.47
N ALA A 187 10.67 -69.25 24.34
CA ALA A 187 10.97 -69.86 23.05
C ALA A 187 12.38 -70.48 23.02
N GLU A 188 13.38 -69.81 23.60
CA GLU A 188 14.74 -70.33 23.76
C GLU A 188 14.77 -71.58 24.66
N ALA A 189 14.10 -71.53 25.81
CA ALA A 189 14.01 -72.68 26.72
C ALA A 189 13.32 -73.88 26.05
N GLN A 190 12.23 -73.63 25.32
CA GLN A 190 11.53 -74.68 24.58
C GLN A 190 12.40 -75.25 23.45
N ALA A 191 13.16 -74.41 22.74
CA ALA A 191 14.08 -74.87 21.72
C ALA A 191 15.19 -75.76 22.30
N ASP A 192 15.72 -75.40 23.47
CA ASP A 192 16.72 -76.21 24.18
C ASP A 192 16.13 -77.53 24.70
N ASP A 193 14.91 -77.53 25.20
CA ASP A 193 14.19 -78.76 25.59
C ASP A 193 13.96 -79.69 24.40
N ILE A 194 13.52 -79.14 23.27
CA ILE A 194 13.35 -79.90 22.02
C ILE A 194 14.70 -80.49 21.58
N ARG A 195 15.78 -79.70 21.63
CA ARG A 195 17.12 -80.17 21.25
C ARG A 195 17.58 -81.31 22.15
N ARG A 196 17.46 -81.17 23.47
CA ARG A 196 17.80 -82.23 24.44
C ARG A 196 16.95 -83.48 24.24
N GLY A 197 15.66 -83.32 24.00
CA GLY A 197 14.75 -84.43 23.71
C GLY A 197 15.12 -85.18 22.43
N ALA A 198 15.47 -84.45 21.36
CA ALA A 198 15.94 -85.03 20.10
C ALA A 198 17.26 -85.79 20.27
N ASP A 199 18.22 -85.23 21.01
CA ASP A 199 19.49 -85.89 21.31
C ASP A 199 19.29 -87.17 22.12
N GLN A 200 18.38 -87.13 23.11
CA GLN A 200 18.07 -88.31 23.91
C GLN A 200 17.38 -89.40 23.09
N TYR A 201 16.40 -89.02 22.27
CA TYR A 201 15.74 -89.94 21.36
C TYR A 201 16.73 -90.60 20.39
N ALA A 202 17.65 -89.81 19.81
CA ALA A 202 18.71 -90.33 18.95
C ALA A 202 19.60 -91.35 19.69
N ARG A 203 19.98 -91.07 20.94
CA ARG A 203 20.74 -92.02 21.78
C ARG A 203 19.97 -93.32 22.01
N ASP A 204 18.69 -93.25 22.35
CA ASP A 204 17.87 -94.43 22.64
C ASP A 204 17.68 -95.29 21.38
N VAL A 205 17.41 -94.67 20.22
CA VAL A 205 17.32 -95.35 18.93
C VAL A 205 18.64 -96.03 18.57
N LEU A 206 19.77 -95.35 18.74
CA LEU A 206 21.10 -95.91 18.47
C LEU A 206 21.43 -97.07 19.41
N ALA A 207 21.09 -96.97 20.70
CA ALA A 207 21.28 -98.05 21.66
C ALA A 207 20.43 -99.28 21.31
N HIS A 208 19.17 -99.07 20.92
CA HIS A 208 18.30 -100.14 20.47
C HIS A 208 18.85 -100.81 19.19
N LEU A 209 19.27 -100.02 18.20
CA LEU A 209 19.90 -100.54 16.98
C LEU A 209 21.15 -101.36 17.29
N SER A 210 22.01 -100.90 18.20
CA SER A 210 23.20 -101.63 18.65
C SER A 210 22.84 -103.01 19.23
N THR A 211 21.76 -103.08 20.02
CA THR A 211 21.29 -104.33 20.63
C THR A 211 20.77 -105.30 19.56
N VAL A 212 20.01 -104.80 18.59
CA VAL A 212 19.51 -105.59 17.46
C VAL A 212 20.67 -106.15 16.62
N LEU A 213 21.68 -105.31 16.32
CA LEU A 213 22.87 -105.72 15.58
C LEU A 213 23.70 -106.77 16.34
N GLN A 214 23.86 -106.64 17.67
CA GLN A 214 24.53 -107.66 18.50
C GLN A 214 23.79 -109.00 18.47
N ASN A 215 22.47 -109.00 18.59
CA ASN A 215 21.67 -110.22 18.51
C ASN A 215 21.78 -110.88 17.13
N ALA A 216 21.74 -110.08 16.05
CA ALA A 216 21.91 -110.55 14.69
C ALA A 216 23.32 -111.16 14.49
N LEU A 217 24.37 -110.48 14.94
CA LEU A 217 25.75 -110.98 14.87
C LEU A 217 25.91 -112.30 15.63
N THR A 218 25.40 -112.39 16.85
CA THR A 218 25.43 -113.63 17.65
C THR A 218 24.71 -114.77 16.92
N THR A 219 23.62 -114.48 16.22
CA THR A 219 22.88 -115.48 15.43
C THR A 219 23.72 -115.94 14.23
N VAL A 220 24.39 -115.04 13.55
CA VAL A 220 25.31 -115.37 12.44
C VAL A 220 26.51 -116.19 12.95
N GLU A 221 27.11 -115.83 14.08
CA GLU A 221 28.21 -116.57 14.69
C GLU A 221 27.80 -118.00 15.04
N ARG A 222 26.63 -118.21 15.66
CA ARG A 222 26.09 -119.56 15.91
C ARG A 222 25.83 -120.33 14.61
N GLY A 223 25.30 -119.66 13.59
CA GLY A 223 25.10 -120.28 12.27
C GLY A 223 26.41 -120.71 11.62
N ARG A 224 27.47 -119.89 11.78
CA ARG A 224 28.82 -120.19 11.32
C ARG A 224 29.44 -121.35 12.08
N GLU A 225 29.31 -121.39 13.41
CA GLU A 225 29.77 -122.51 14.25
C GLU A 225 29.05 -123.82 13.92
N MET A 226 27.76 -123.79 13.58
CA MET A 226 27.05 -124.99 13.12
C MET A 226 27.61 -125.51 11.80
N LEU A 227 27.86 -124.62 10.83
CA LEU A 227 28.44 -125.01 9.54
C LEU A 227 29.89 -125.50 9.67
N GLU A 228 30.70 -124.94 10.58
CA GLU A 228 32.06 -125.41 10.88
C GLU A 228 32.07 -126.78 11.60
N ARG A 229 30.96 -127.20 12.23
CA ARG A 229 30.79 -128.54 12.82
C ARG A 229 30.23 -129.58 11.84
N ASP A 230 29.55 -129.13 10.78
CA ASP A 230 28.93 -129.96 9.76
C ASP A 230 29.81 -130.12 8.49
N SER A 231 31.03 -129.57 8.49
CA SER A 231 32.08 -129.71 7.45
C SER A 231 33.27 -130.52 7.95
#